data_AF-A0AAV5YMV0-F1
#
_entry.id   AF-A0AAV5YMV0-F1
#
_cell.length_a   1.000
_cell.length_b   1.000
_cell.length_c   1.000
_cell.angle_alpha   90.00
_cell.angle_beta   90.00
_cell.angle_gamma   90.00
#
_symmetry.space_group_name_H-M   'P 1'
#
loop_
_entity.id
_entity.type
_entity.pdbx_description
1 polymer ?
#
loop_
_entity_poly.entity_id
_entity_poly.type
_entity_poly.pdbx_seq_one_letter_code
_entity_poly.pdbx_strand_id
1 'polypeptide(L)'
;MFEDKTRVLLILSQDVVDRARVFAGRATTKLKGPVSLQMVLRALIDESLKGDSERALLANVERQVQAVRTIRKRAVRAIGRRRKRA
;
A
#
# COMPACT_ATOMS: atom_id res chain seq x y z
N MET A 1 -11.29 -3.99 11.46
CA MET A 1 -10.45 -2.78 11.47
C MET A 1 -10.45 -2.14 10.08
N PHE A 2 -11.51 -1.38 9.78
CA PHE A 2 -11.61 -0.30 8.79
C PHE A 2 -13.02 0.30 9.00
N GLU A 3 -13.33 0.70 10.23
CA GLU A 3 -14.70 1.01 10.67
C GLU A 3 -15.21 2.38 10.20
N ASP A 4 -14.38 3.18 9.52
CA ASP A 4 -14.78 4.44 8.92
C ASP A 4 -14.21 4.54 7.50
N LYS A 5 -14.85 3.86 6.53
CA LYS A 5 -14.39 3.89 5.13
C LYS A 5 -15.02 5.07 4.40
N THR A 6 -14.40 6.24 4.51
CA THR A 6 -14.62 7.31 3.51
C THR A 6 -14.34 6.73 2.12
N ARG A 7 -15.37 6.62 1.29
CA ARG A 7 -15.28 6.12 -0.08
C ARG A 7 -14.99 7.31 -0.99
N VAL A 8 -13.90 7.23 -1.74
CA VAL A 8 -13.50 8.26 -2.70
C VAL A 8 -13.52 7.64 -4.09
N LEU A 9 -14.21 8.30 -5.04
CA LEU A 9 -14.08 8.00 -6.47
C LEU A 9 -13.00 8.92 -7.03
N LEU A 10 -11.93 8.34 -7.55
CA LEU A 10 -10.85 9.08 -8.18
C LEU A 10 -10.92 8.87 -9.70
N ILE A 11 -11.14 9.95 -10.44
CA ILE A 11 -11.09 9.96 -11.90
C ILE A 11 -9.75 10.58 -12.30
N LEU A 12 -8.91 9.80 -12.97
CA LEU A 12 -7.56 10.21 -13.38
C LEU A 12 -7.41 10.05 -14.89
N SER A 13 -6.55 10.88 -15.50
CA SER A 13 -6.10 10.63 -16.86
C SER A 13 -5.23 9.37 -16.92
N GLN A 14 -5.23 8.71 -18.08
CA GLN A 14 -4.45 7.50 -18.33
C GLN A 14 -2.96 7.69 -18.02
N ASP A 15 -2.40 8.84 -18.39
CA ASP A 15 -0.99 9.17 -18.14
C ASP A 15 -0.63 9.22 -16.64
N VAL A 16 -1.52 9.74 -15.78
CA VAL A 16 -1.30 9.72 -14.33
C VAL A 16 -1.31 8.28 -13.79
N VAL A 17 -2.22 7.45 -14.30
CA VAL A 17 -2.29 6.02 -13.93
C VAL A 17 -1.02 5.29 -14.37
N ASP A 18 -0.50 5.57 -15.56
CA ASP A 18 0.71 4.93 -16.08
C ASP A 18 1.96 5.36 -15.33
N ARG A 19 2.09 6.65 -15.00
CA ARG A 19 3.16 7.13 -14.11
C ARG A 19 3.11 6.47 -12.73
N ALA A 20 1.92 6.29 -12.16
CA ALA A 20 1.74 5.60 -10.89
C ALA A 20 2.08 4.09 -10.97
N ARG A 21 1.79 3.43 -12.10
CA ARG A 21 2.23 2.04 -12.34
C ARG A 21 3.75 1.92 -12.39
N VAL A 22 4.42 2.82 -13.10
CA VAL A 22 5.89 2.86 -13.16
C VAL A 22 6.46 3.07 -11.75
N PHE A 23 5.89 4.00 -10.97
CA PHE A 23 6.29 4.20 -9.58
C PHE A 23 6.11 2.92 -8.73
N ALA A 24 4.95 2.23 -8.85
CA ALA A 24 4.69 0.99 -8.14
C ALA A 24 5.73 -0.10 -8.47
N GLY A 25 6.12 -0.21 -9.75
CA GLY A 25 7.19 -1.12 -10.18
C GLY A 25 8.53 -0.79 -9.52
N ARG A 26 8.96 0.48 -9.56
CA ARG A 26 10.21 0.92 -8.91
C ARG A 26 10.18 0.71 -7.40
N ALA A 27 9.05 1.03 -6.76
CA ALA A 27 8.87 0.87 -5.32
C ALA A 27 8.87 -0.61 -4.91
N THR A 28 8.32 -1.50 -5.73
CA THR A 28 8.37 -2.96 -5.49
C THR A 28 9.81 -3.45 -5.42
N THR A 29 10.65 -3.03 -6.37
CA THR A 29 12.08 -3.35 -6.38
C THR A 29 12.80 -2.76 -5.17
N LYS A 30 12.57 -1.47 -4.90
CA LYS A 30 13.24 -0.74 -3.81
C LYS A 30 12.90 -1.29 -2.42
N LEU A 31 11.63 -1.58 -2.17
CA LEU A 31 11.12 -2.03 -0.87
C LEU A 31 11.19 -3.56 -0.69
N LYS A 32 11.63 -4.29 -1.72
CA LYS A 32 11.72 -5.75 -1.77
C LYS A 32 10.40 -6.42 -1.35
N GLY A 33 9.27 -5.87 -1.82
CA GLY A 33 7.94 -6.32 -1.42
C GLY A 33 6.88 -5.85 -2.40
N PRO A 34 5.76 -6.58 -2.55
CA PRO A 34 4.73 -6.24 -3.51
C PRO A 34 4.09 -4.89 -3.16
N VAL A 35 4.16 -3.92 -4.08
CA VAL A 35 3.47 -2.64 -4.00
C VAL A 35 2.37 -2.63 -5.06
N SER A 36 1.11 -2.49 -4.62
CA SER A 36 -0.01 -2.39 -5.56
C SER A 36 -0.26 -0.94 -5.99
N LEU A 37 -0.88 -0.78 -7.16
CA LEU A 37 -1.32 0.55 -7.62
C LEU A 37 -2.25 1.24 -6.61
N GLN A 38 -3.11 0.47 -5.93
CA GLN A 38 -4.00 1.02 -4.89
C GLN A 38 -3.22 1.64 -3.72
N MET A 39 -2.09 1.03 -3.30
CA MET A 39 -1.26 1.58 -2.23
C MET A 39 -0.64 2.92 -2.63
N VAL A 40 -0.18 3.01 -3.88
CA VAL A 40 0.41 4.23 -4.45
C VAL A 40 -0.66 5.33 -4.56
N LEU A 41 -1.83 5.03 -5.12
CA LEU A 41 -2.92 5.99 -5.23
C LEU A 41 -3.42 6.45 -3.87
N ARG A 42 -3.49 5.56 -2.88
CA ARG A 42 -3.86 5.92 -1.51
C ARG A 42 -2.84 6.88 -0.90
N ALA A 43 -1.55 6.59 -1.08
CA ALA A 43 -0.49 7.45 -0.59
C ALA A 43 -0.51 8.82 -1.31
N LEU A 44 -0.79 8.87 -2.61
CA LEU A 44 -0.97 10.15 -3.32
C LEU A 44 -2.13 10.96 -2.77
N ILE A 45 -3.29 10.34 -2.51
CA ILE A 45 -4.41 11.03 -1.86
C ILE A 45 -3.98 11.58 -0.50
N ASP A 46 -3.38 10.74 0.35
CA ASP A 46 -3.01 11.13 1.71
C ASP A 46 -1.94 12.23 1.74
N GLU A 47 -0.95 12.21 0.84
CA GLU A 47 0.16 13.18 0.81
C GLU A 47 -0.18 14.44 -0.01
N SER A 48 -0.94 14.34 -1.11
CA SER A 48 -1.41 15.53 -1.85
C SER A 48 -2.41 16.36 -1.04
N LEU A 49 -3.24 15.73 -0.20
CA LEU A 49 -4.07 16.46 0.76
C LEU A 49 -3.25 17.17 1.85
N LYS A 50 -2.01 16.75 2.10
CA LYS A 50 -1.09 17.38 3.06
C LYS A 50 -0.11 18.36 2.42
N GLY A 51 -0.03 18.40 1.08
CA GLY A 51 0.93 19.22 0.34
C GLY A 51 2.36 18.68 0.34
N ASP A 52 2.56 17.38 0.58
CA ASP A 52 3.86 16.78 0.85
C ASP A 52 4.61 16.25 -0.40
N SER A 53 5.95 16.17 -0.31
CA SER A 53 6.86 15.82 -1.42
C SER A 53 6.90 14.34 -1.83
N GLU A 54 7.57 14.01 -2.95
CA GLU A 54 7.79 12.63 -3.43
C GLU A 54 8.45 11.72 -2.38
N ARG A 55 9.30 12.26 -1.50
CA ARG A 55 9.90 11.49 -0.40
C ARG A 55 8.87 11.05 0.63
N ALA A 56 7.89 11.91 0.93
CA ALA A 56 6.81 11.61 1.85
C ALA A 56 5.86 10.54 1.26
N LEU A 57 5.59 10.63 -0.04
CA LEU A 57 4.86 9.60 -0.78
C LEU A 57 5.51 8.22 -0.63
N LEU A 58 6.82 8.13 -0.83
CA LEU A 58 7.54 6.86 -0.69
C LEU A 58 7.47 6.32 0.75
N ALA A 59 7.63 7.18 1.76
CA ALA A 59 7.54 6.79 3.17
C ALA A 59 6.14 6.30 3.56
N ASN A 60 5.08 6.88 2.99
CA ASN A 60 3.70 6.39 3.18
C ASN A 60 3.53 4.99 2.56
N VAL A 61 3.96 4.80 1.32
CA VAL A 61 3.90 3.47 0.66
C VAL A 61 4.67 2.42 1.46
N GLU A 62 5.85 2.75 1.98
CA GLU A 62 6.64 1.85 2.83
C GLU A 62 5.89 1.45 4.11
N ARG A 63 5.25 2.40 4.80
CA ARG A 63 4.40 2.09 5.97
C ARG A 63 3.29 1.11 5.63
N GLN A 64 2.63 1.28 4.48
CA GLN A 64 1.59 0.35 4.02
C GLN A 64 2.15 -1.05 3.72
N VAL A 65 3.31 -1.14 3.05
CA VAL A 65 3.99 -2.43 2.80
C VAL A 65 4.27 -3.15 4.12
N GLN A 66 4.75 -2.42 5.13
CA GLN A 66 5.09 -3.02 6.42
C GLN A 66 3.84 -3.48 7.19
N ALA A 67 2.74 -2.73 7.11
CA ALA A 67 1.45 -3.15 7.65
C ALA A 67 0.97 -4.46 7.01
N VAL A 68 1.01 -4.56 5.68
CA VAL A 68 0.63 -5.78 4.93
C VAL A 68 1.53 -6.96 5.29
N ARG A 69 2.85 -6.76 5.39
CA ARG A 69 3.79 -7.80 5.84
C ARG A 69 3.45 -8.30 7.23
N THR A 70 3.10 -7.41 8.14
CA THR A 70 2.73 -7.76 9.52
C THR A 70 1.44 -8.57 9.56
N ILE A 71 0.42 -8.16 8.79
CA ILE A 71 -0.84 -8.89 8.64
C ILE A 71 -0.57 -10.30 8.09
N ARG A 72 0.23 -10.43 7.03
CA ARG A 72 0.61 -11.73 6.45
C ARG A 72 1.33 -12.62 7.45
N LYS A 73 2.32 -12.10 8.19
CA LYS A 73 3.03 -12.85 9.23
C LYS A 73 2.09 -13.36 10.32
N ARG A 74 1.13 -12.53 10.78
CA ARG A 74 0.12 -12.92 11.76
C ARG A 74 -0.81 -14.02 11.21
N ALA A 75 -1.26 -13.88 9.96
CA ALA A 75 -2.10 -14.88 9.31
C ALA A 75 -1.41 -16.25 9.19
N VAL A 76 -0.13 -16.27 8.75
CA VAL A 76 0.66 -17.51 8.65
C VAL A 76 0.83 -18.17 10.03
N ARG A 77 1.12 -17.39 11.08
CA ARG A 77 1.21 -17.90 12.46
C ARG A 77 -0.11 -18.48 12.96
N ALA A 78 -1.24 -17.86 12.63
CA ALA A 78 -2.56 -18.35 13.00
C ALA A 78 -2.87 -19.71 12.34
N ILE A 79 -2.54 -19.87 11.05
CA ILE A 79 -2.69 -21.14 10.32
C ILE A 79 -1.80 -22.23 10.93
N GLY A 80 -0.54 -21.93 11.23
CA GLY A 80 0.38 -22.89 11.86
C GLY A 80 -0.09 -23.37 13.25
N ARG A 81 -0.70 -22.48 14.05
CA ARG A 81 -1.31 -22.84 15.34
C ARG A 81 -2.53 -23.74 15.17
N ARG A 82 -3.36 -23.50 14.16
CA ARG A 82 -4.54 -24.34 13.87
C ARG A 82 -4.15 -25.77 13.49
N ARG A 83 -3.05 -25.94 12.73
CA ARG A 83 -2.53 -27.24 12.31
C ARG A 83 -1.83 -28.04 13.43
N LYS A 84 -1.38 -27.39 14.52
CA LYS A 84 -0.82 -28.06 15.71
C LYS A 84 -1.89 -28.51 16.73
N ARG A 85 -3.14 -28.08 16.56
CA ARG A 85 -4.27 -28.40 17.45
C ARG A 85 -5.26 -29.41 16.83
N ALA A 86 -5.02 -29.82 15.60
CA ALA A 86 -5.73 -30.87 14.88
C ALA A 86 -4.82 -32.10 14.81
#